data_AF-A0A343TGN7-F1
#
_entry.id   AF-A0A343TGN7-F1
#
_cell.length_a   1.000
_cell.length_b   1.000
_cell.length_c   1.000
_cell.angle_alpha   90.00
_cell.angle_beta   90.00
_cell.angle_gamma   90.00
#
_symmetry.space_group_name_H-M   'P 1'
#
loop_
_entity.id
_entity.type
_entity.pdbx_description
1 polymer ?
#
loop_
_entity_poly.entity_id
_entity_poly.type
_entity_poly.pdbx_seq_one_letter_code
_entity_poly.pdbx_strand_id
1 'polypeptide(L)'
;MTDSKIRSRDDVLGTDLEVRRYGNSALYAYREGDDHVIVFKGNESWTKRIPARRNATVPNERLWTVPENWVPKLEIKGDGDRDYTVYRIPENKVDVLISVPVTVDADEAWYGVESVGKLRFSLDETLDQYEFSAALSDIEAQSNHDEDVLEALRRIERKWLIFKREYESRVDDCSPDVFWDAVESNGTPRIDGRSVDPWEDSFDVAHLLEEILDIDENVSRTVKEILEDVDAIPVTPSIEVTVEEDDSFADYFDFQGLIEAGCSPAEAVDYAMVVLTERTPEEWAATRNVDLNTVGENIQKARQQLHR
;
A
#
# COMPACT_ATOMS: atom_id res chain seq x y z
N MET A 1 0.93 -11.74 -40.70
CA MET A 1 0.46 -12.03 -39.33
C MET A 1 -0.47 -13.22 -39.46
N THR A 2 -0.01 -14.40 -39.02
CA THR A 2 -0.82 -15.61 -38.99
C THR A 2 -1.92 -15.43 -37.97
N ASP A 3 -3.16 -15.63 -38.40
CA ASP A 3 -4.36 -15.64 -37.57
C ASP A 3 -4.20 -16.77 -36.53
N SER A 4 -3.66 -16.46 -35.34
CA SER A 4 -3.49 -17.46 -34.28
C SER A 4 -4.88 -17.88 -33.83
N LYS A 5 -5.22 -19.14 -34.08
CA LYS A 5 -6.50 -19.72 -33.71
C LYS A 5 -6.64 -19.65 -32.18
N ILE A 6 -7.59 -18.87 -31.69
CA ILE A 6 -7.90 -18.75 -30.26
C ILE A 6 -8.11 -20.13 -29.66
N ARG A 7 -7.34 -20.47 -28.61
CA ARG A 7 -7.40 -21.77 -27.94
C ARG A 7 -8.71 -21.92 -27.18
N SER A 8 -9.26 -23.12 -27.13
CA SER A 8 -10.44 -23.38 -26.29
C SER A 8 -10.02 -23.40 -24.81
N ARG A 9 -11.00 -23.25 -23.91
CA ARG A 9 -10.74 -23.31 -22.47
C ARG A 9 -10.16 -24.66 -22.07
N ASP A 10 -10.70 -25.74 -22.62
CA ASP A 10 -10.28 -27.11 -22.30
C ASP A 10 -8.83 -27.39 -22.76
N ASP A 11 -8.32 -26.66 -23.76
CA ASP A 11 -6.92 -26.76 -24.20
C ASP A 11 -5.93 -26.03 -23.26
N VAL A 12 -6.44 -25.13 -22.40
CA VAL A 12 -5.66 -24.25 -21.54
C VAL A 12 -5.70 -24.72 -20.08
N LEU A 13 -6.87 -25.13 -19.59
CA LEU A 13 -7.07 -25.45 -18.18
C LEU A 13 -6.12 -26.55 -17.71
N GLY A 14 -5.46 -26.31 -16.57
CA GLY A 14 -4.52 -27.24 -15.96
C GLY A 14 -3.20 -27.39 -16.71
N THR A 15 -2.90 -26.47 -17.63
CA THR A 15 -1.60 -26.39 -18.31
C THR A 15 -0.78 -25.24 -17.74
N ASP A 16 0.53 -25.27 -17.97
CA ASP A 16 1.46 -24.18 -17.60
C ASP A 16 1.17 -22.84 -18.31
N LEU A 17 0.25 -22.84 -19.28
CA LEU A 17 -0.18 -21.64 -20.00
C LEU A 17 -1.37 -20.96 -19.34
N GLU A 18 -2.08 -21.62 -18.42
CA GLU A 18 -3.17 -21.00 -17.68
C GLU A 18 -2.61 -19.92 -16.76
N VAL A 19 -2.92 -18.65 -17.06
CA VAL A 19 -2.46 -17.53 -16.22
C VAL A 19 -3.51 -17.09 -15.23
N ARG A 20 -4.78 -17.37 -15.51
CA ARG A 20 -5.87 -17.12 -14.57
C ARG A 20 -7.11 -17.94 -14.88
N ARG A 21 -7.63 -18.57 -13.83
CA ARG A 21 -8.95 -19.18 -13.82
C ARG A 21 -9.97 -18.18 -13.30
N TYR A 22 -11.04 -17.99 -14.06
CA TYR A 22 -12.22 -17.30 -13.57
C TYR A 22 -13.28 -18.35 -13.17
N GLY A 23 -14.02 -18.06 -12.11
CA GLY A 23 -15.10 -18.90 -11.57
C GLY A 23 -16.24 -19.09 -12.56
N ASN A 24 -16.50 -18.10 -13.43
CA ASN A 24 -17.34 -18.29 -14.60
C ASN A 24 -16.57 -19.02 -15.73
N SER A 25 -17.14 -20.10 -16.25
CA SER A 25 -16.57 -20.86 -17.37
C SER A 25 -16.44 -20.07 -18.68
N ALA A 26 -17.11 -18.94 -18.80
CA ALA A 26 -17.08 -18.07 -19.97
C ALA A 26 -15.81 -17.22 -20.08
N LEU A 27 -15.09 -16.96 -18.98
CA LEU A 27 -13.90 -16.10 -18.96
C LEU A 27 -12.66 -16.93 -18.60
N TYR A 28 -11.60 -16.80 -19.39
CA TYR A 28 -10.31 -17.46 -19.12
C TYR A 28 -9.17 -16.65 -19.74
N ALA A 29 -7.99 -16.75 -19.14
CA ALA A 29 -6.79 -16.10 -19.63
C ALA A 29 -5.65 -17.11 -19.75
N TYR A 30 -4.88 -17.01 -20.83
CA TYR A 30 -3.71 -17.87 -21.05
C TYR A 30 -2.54 -17.13 -21.67
N ARG A 31 -1.33 -17.64 -21.47
CA ARG A 31 -0.13 -17.11 -22.08
C ARG A 31 0.02 -17.54 -23.53
N GLU A 32 0.31 -16.59 -24.41
CA GLU A 32 0.73 -16.85 -25.77
C GLU A 32 1.87 -15.92 -26.18
N GLY A 33 3.11 -16.43 -26.15
CA GLY A 33 4.30 -15.64 -26.41
C GLY A 33 4.52 -14.60 -25.31
N ASP A 34 4.58 -13.33 -25.71
CA ASP A 34 4.77 -12.18 -24.83
C ASP A 34 3.45 -11.55 -24.36
N ASP A 35 2.31 -12.15 -24.73
CA ASP A 35 0.98 -11.66 -24.37
C ASP A 35 0.24 -12.62 -23.44
N HIS A 36 -0.63 -12.06 -22.60
CA HIS A 36 -1.78 -12.75 -22.06
C HIS A 36 -2.98 -12.56 -22.99
N VAL A 37 -3.61 -13.68 -23.37
CA VAL A 37 -4.83 -13.70 -24.18
C VAL A 37 -6.02 -13.95 -23.25
N ILE A 38 -6.87 -12.94 -23.12
CA ILE A 38 -8.11 -12.98 -22.34
C ILE A 38 -9.26 -13.26 -23.28
N VAL A 39 -10.03 -14.29 -22.97
CA VAL A 39 -11.15 -14.73 -23.79
C VAL A 39 -12.41 -14.74 -22.96
N PHE A 40 -13.41 -14.00 -23.42
CA PHE A 40 -14.78 -14.07 -22.90
C PHE A 40 -15.71 -14.71 -23.94
N LYS A 41 -16.47 -15.72 -23.52
CA LYS A 41 -17.46 -16.43 -24.33
C LYS A 41 -18.83 -16.37 -23.67
N GLY A 42 -19.55 -15.26 -23.88
CA GLY A 42 -20.94 -15.07 -23.47
C GLY A 42 -21.87 -14.83 -24.66
N ASN A 43 -23.00 -14.16 -24.41
CA ASN A 43 -23.93 -13.70 -25.45
C ASN A 43 -23.22 -12.83 -26.50
N GLU A 44 -22.28 -12.01 -26.02
CA GLU A 44 -21.25 -11.38 -26.84
C GLU A 44 -19.92 -12.03 -26.49
N SER A 45 -19.17 -12.43 -27.51
CA SER A 45 -17.85 -13.04 -27.34
C SER A 45 -16.78 -12.06 -27.79
N TRP A 46 -15.72 -11.94 -27.02
CA TRP A 46 -14.59 -11.06 -27.34
C TRP A 46 -13.28 -11.68 -26.90
N THR A 47 -12.20 -11.16 -27.45
CA THR A 47 -10.83 -11.56 -27.08
C THR A 47 -9.97 -10.33 -26.99
N LYS A 48 -9.16 -10.25 -25.95
CA LYS A 48 -8.22 -9.17 -25.71
C LYS A 48 -6.82 -9.75 -25.54
N ARG A 49 -5.82 -9.07 -26.12
CA ARG A 49 -4.41 -9.34 -25.88
C ARG A 49 -3.86 -8.20 -25.05
N ILE A 50 -3.17 -8.52 -23.98
CA ILE A 50 -2.41 -7.56 -23.18
C ILE A 50 -0.99 -8.08 -23.00
N PRO A 51 0.01 -7.20 -22.88
CA PRO A 51 1.37 -7.64 -22.59
C PRO A 51 1.44 -8.47 -21.31
N ALA A 52 2.14 -9.60 -21.35
CA ALA A 52 2.40 -10.44 -20.18
C ALA A 52 3.35 -9.77 -19.18
N ARG A 53 4.16 -8.81 -19.65
CA ARG A 53 5.11 -8.05 -18.83
C ARG A 53 4.80 -6.56 -18.90
N ARG A 54 4.97 -5.89 -17.76
CA ARG A 54 4.82 -4.44 -17.61
C ARG A 54 5.79 -3.91 -16.60
N ASN A 55 6.34 -2.73 -16.85
CA ASN A 55 7.33 -2.12 -15.97
C ASN A 55 6.76 -0.92 -15.22
N ALA A 56 5.53 -0.51 -15.55
CA ALA A 56 4.85 0.57 -14.84
C ALA A 56 3.32 0.40 -14.88
N THR A 57 2.67 1.08 -13.95
CA THR A 57 1.22 1.09 -13.74
C THR A 57 0.85 2.38 -13.05
N VAL A 58 -0.43 2.76 -13.03
CA VAL A 58 -0.90 3.93 -12.27
C VAL A 58 -2.05 3.56 -11.33
N PRO A 59 -2.28 4.34 -10.26
CA PRO A 59 -3.44 4.15 -9.40
C PRO A 59 -4.76 4.20 -10.19
N ASN A 60 -5.74 3.42 -9.72
CA ASN A 60 -7.07 3.22 -10.33
C ASN A 60 -7.10 2.45 -11.66
N GLU A 61 -5.97 1.90 -12.09
CA GLU A 61 -5.95 1.01 -13.25
C GLU A 61 -6.61 -0.34 -12.94
N ARG A 62 -7.33 -0.90 -13.93
CA ARG A 62 -7.87 -2.26 -13.89
C ARG A 62 -7.02 -3.18 -14.74
N LEU A 63 -6.56 -4.27 -14.14
CA LEU A 63 -5.77 -5.29 -14.82
C LEU A 63 -6.59 -6.57 -14.95
N TRP A 64 -6.62 -7.15 -16.15
CA TRP A 64 -7.24 -8.46 -16.34
C TRP A 64 -6.44 -9.59 -15.68
N THR A 65 -5.13 -9.42 -15.63
CA THR A 65 -4.14 -10.34 -15.04
C THR A 65 -3.00 -9.53 -14.43
N VAL A 66 -2.39 -10.03 -13.37
CA VAL A 66 -1.13 -9.46 -12.86
C VAL A 66 0.00 -9.77 -13.86
N PRO A 67 0.84 -8.78 -14.24
CA PRO A 67 1.99 -9.01 -15.09
C PRO A 67 2.99 -9.99 -14.48
N GLU A 68 3.56 -10.87 -15.29
CA GLU A 68 4.39 -11.99 -14.80
C GLU A 68 5.72 -11.56 -14.19
N ASN A 69 6.23 -10.39 -14.56
CA ASN A 69 7.48 -9.86 -13.99
C ASN A 69 7.27 -9.22 -12.61
N TRP A 70 6.03 -9.07 -12.14
CA TRP A 70 5.75 -8.52 -10.82
C TRP A 70 5.87 -9.61 -9.76
N VAL A 71 6.64 -9.32 -8.71
CA VAL A 71 6.96 -10.30 -7.66
C VAL A 71 6.05 -10.08 -6.46
N PRO A 72 5.24 -11.06 -6.03
CA PRO A 72 4.40 -10.90 -4.85
C PRO A 72 5.26 -10.76 -3.58
N LYS A 73 4.94 -9.78 -2.73
CA LYS A 73 5.65 -9.49 -1.47
C LYS A 73 4.83 -9.81 -0.24
N LEU A 74 3.54 -9.50 -0.26
CA LEU A 74 2.68 -9.62 0.91
C LEU A 74 1.23 -9.79 0.47
N GLU A 75 0.53 -10.77 1.02
CA GLU A 75 -0.91 -10.93 0.91
C GLU A 75 -1.58 -10.31 2.14
N ILE A 76 -2.62 -9.52 1.91
CA ILE A 76 -3.39 -8.84 2.96
C ILE A 76 -4.83 -9.28 2.80
N LYS A 77 -5.36 -10.03 3.76
CA LYS A 77 -6.78 -10.34 3.77
C LYS A 77 -7.56 -9.08 4.08
N GLY A 78 -8.49 -8.69 3.21
CA GLY A 78 -9.31 -7.51 3.44
C GLY A 78 -10.56 -7.80 4.28
N ASP A 79 -11.22 -6.73 4.69
CA ASP A 79 -12.51 -6.79 5.37
C ASP A 79 -13.65 -6.93 4.35
N GLY A 80 -14.15 -8.15 4.15
CA GLY A 80 -15.29 -8.42 3.27
C GLY A 80 -14.91 -9.10 1.94
N ASP A 81 -15.26 -8.47 0.80
CA ASP A 81 -15.27 -9.11 -0.53
C ASP A 81 -13.98 -8.92 -1.35
N ARG A 82 -12.91 -8.37 -0.77
CA ARG A 82 -11.64 -8.14 -1.48
C ARG A 82 -10.45 -8.48 -0.62
N ASP A 83 -9.64 -9.39 -1.10
CA ASP A 83 -8.27 -9.57 -0.61
C ASP A 83 -7.36 -8.59 -1.36
N TYR A 84 -6.18 -8.34 -0.82
CA TYR A 84 -5.17 -7.50 -1.45
C TYR A 84 -3.83 -8.22 -1.52
N THR A 85 -2.98 -7.80 -2.44
CA THR A 85 -1.61 -8.30 -2.54
C THR A 85 -0.70 -7.16 -2.95
N VAL A 86 0.38 -6.99 -2.21
CA VAL A 86 1.48 -6.09 -2.57
C VAL A 86 2.40 -6.82 -3.52
N TYR A 87 2.61 -6.26 -4.71
CA TYR A 87 3.58 -6.72 -5.69
C TYR A 87 4.73 -5.74 -5.82
N ARG A 88 5.93 -6.24 -6.13
CA ARG A 88 7.08 -5.42 -6.51
C ARG A 88 7.34 -5.53 -8.01
N ILE A 89 7.42 -4.39 -8.67
CA ILE A 89 7.94 -4.27 -10.04
C ILE A 89 9.47 -4.18 -9.95
N PRO A 90 10.21 -5.23 -10.33
CA PRO A 90 11.65 -5.31 -10.06
C PRO A 90 12.46 -4.27 -10.83
N GLU A 91 12.04 -3.89 -12.04
CA GLU A 91 12.76 -2.95 -12.90
C GLU A 91 12.91 -1.57 -12.25
N ASN A 92 11.87 -1.09 -11.56
CA ASN A 92 11.84 0.23 -10.94
C ASN A 92 11.83 0.19 -9.40
N LYS A 93 11.81 -1.01 -8.81
CA LYS A 93 11.69 -1.25 -7.36
C LYS A 93 10.47 -0.56 -6.74
N VAL A 94 9.38 -0.50 -7.50
CA VAL A 94 8.10 0.09 -7.07
C VAL A 94 7.23 -1.02 -6.49
N ASP A 95 6.64 -0.77 -5.34
CA ASP A 95 5.63 -1.63 -4.74
C ASP A 95 4.23 -1.15 -5.17
N VAL A 96 3.32 -2.08 -5.41
CA VAL A 96 1.97 -1.82 -5.94
C VAL A 96 0.99 -2.61 -5.11
N LEU A 97 0.02 -1.93 -4.51
CA LEU A 97 -1.09 -2.58 -3.82
C LEU A 97 -2.18 -2.92 -4.85
N ILE A 98 -2.45 -4.22 -4.98
CA ILE A 98 -3.45 -4.74 -5.89
C ILE A 98 -4.63 -5.30 -5.10
N SER A 99 -5.85 -4.87 -5.40
CA SER A 99 -7.04 -5.57 -4.97
C SER A 99 -7.27 -6.81 -5.84
N VAL A 100 -7.49 -7.93 -5.16
CA VAL A 100 -7.75 -9.25 -5.73
C VAL A 100 -9.25 -9.52 -5.63
N PRO A 101 -9.93 -9.79 -6.76
CA PRO A 101 -11.36 -10.04 -6.73
C PRO A 101 -11.65 -11.41 -6.10
N VAL A 102 -12.52 -11.43 -5.09
CA VAL A 102 -12.95 -12.67 -4.39
C VAL A 102 -14.06 -13.37 -5.17
N THR A 103 -14.95 -12.61 -5.79
CA THR A 103 -15.97 -13.07 -6.73
C THR A 103 -15.44 -13.09 -8.15
N VAL A 104 -15.95 -14.01 -8.96
CA VAL A 104 -15.41 -14.29 -10.29
C VAL A 104 -16.46 -14.18 -11.40
N ASP A 105 -17.45 -13.34 -11.14
CA ASP A 105 -18.36 -12.86 -12.17
C ASP A 105 -17.59 -11.95 -13.14
N ALA A 106 -17.97 -12.01 -14.42
CA ALA A 106 -17.13 -11.49 -15.50
C ALA A 106 -16.94 -9.96 -15.46
N ASP A 107 -17.88 -9.25 -14.84
CA ASP A 107 -17.88 -7.80 -14.63
C ASP A 107 -17.04 -7.33 -13.43
N GLU A 108 -16.76 -8.22 -12.49
CA GLU A 108 -15.94 -7.96 -11.29
C GLU A 108 -14.58 -8.67 -11.33
N ALA A 109 -14.30 -9.39 -12.41
CA ALA A 109 -13.14 -10.25 -12.58
C ALA A 109 -11.79 -9.51 -12.71
N TRP A 110 -11.68 -8.21 -12.52
CA TRP A 110 -10.44 -7.44 -12.68
C TRP A 110 -9.67 -7.28 -11.36
N TYR A 111 -8.35 -7.18 -11.46
CA TYR A 111 -7.50 -6.69 -10.38
C TYR A 111 -7.50 -5.16 -10.39
N GLY A 112 -7.63 -4.52 -9.24
CA GLY A 112 -7.56 -3.06 -9.12
C GLY A 112 -6.21 -2.61 -8.63
N VAL A 113 -5.60 -1.63 -9.27
CA VAL A 113 -4.42 -0.93 -8.75
C VAL A 113 -4.90 0.11 -7.74
N GLU A 114 -4.74 -0.18 -6.46
CA GLU A 114 -5.23 0.69 -5.39
C GLU A 114 -4.24 1.81 -5.10
N SER A 115 -2.96 1.48 -4.99
CA SER A 115 -1.89 2.46 -4.82
C SER A 115 -0.58 1.97 -5.43
N VAL A 116 0.28 2.92 -5.75
CA VAL A 116 1.59 2.70 -6.37
C VAL A 116 2.62 3.50 -5.59
N GLY A 117 3.68 2.84 -5.14
CA GLY A 117 4.37 3.33 -3.97
C GLY A 117 5.53 2.51 -3.47
N LYS A 118 5.95 2.81 -2.25
CA LYS A 118 6.75 1.90 -1.43
C LYS A 118 5.86 1.31 -0.38
N LEU A 119 6.11 0.04 -0.08
CA LEU A 119 5.57 -0.55 1.14
C LEU A 119 6.09 0.21 2.35
N ARG A 120 5.17 0.73 3.16
CA ARG A 120 5.42 1.47 4.40
C ARG A 120 4.76 0.75 5.56
N PHE A 121 5.35 0.98 6.72
CA PHE A 121 4.89 0.48 8.01
C PHE A 121 4.83 1.71 8.90
N SER A 122 3.66 1.99 9.45
CA SER A 122 3.43 3.17 10.31
C SER A 122 2.64 2.80 11.54
N LEU A 123 2.80 3.55 12.64
CA LEU A 123 1.99 3.36 13.84
C LEU A 123 0.48 3.49 13.53
N ASP A 124 -0.32 2.49 13.89
CA ASP A 124 -1.80 2.46 13.72
C ASP A 124 -2.56 2.94 14.97
N GLU A 125 -1.85 3.51 15.94
CA GLU A 125 -2.37 3.88 17.24
C GLU A 125 -2.12 5.35 17.54
N THR A 126 -3.06 5.96 18.27
CA THR A 126 -2.94 7.36 18.67
C THR A 126 -2.41 7.48 20.09
N LEU A 127 -1.29 8.18 20.26
CA LEU A 127 -0.80 8.55 21.60
C LEU A 127 -1.64 9.69 22.18
N ASP A 128 -2.38 9.43 23.27
CA ASP A 128 -3.28 10.40 23.90
C ASP A 128 -2.57 11.25 24.97
N GLN A 129 -2.30 12.51 24.61
CA GLN A 129 -1.69 13.48 25.53
C GLN A 129 -2.57 13.78 26.74
N TYR A 130 -3.89 13.84 26.55
CA TYR A 130 -4.82 14.25 27.59
C TYR A 130 -4.93 13.15 28.65
N GLU A 131 -5.02 11.89 28.23
CA GLU A 131 -4.99 10.74 29.11
C GLU A 131 -3.67 10.69 29.90
N PHE A 132 -2.54 10.90 29.23
CA PHE A 132 -1.24 11.02 29.89
C PHE A 132 -1.19 12.15 30.93
N SER A 133 -1.66 13.37 30.58
CA SER A 133 -1.69 14.52 31.51
C SER A 133 -2.61 14.28 32.71
N ALA A 134 -3.75 13.62 32.51
CA ALA A 134 -4.66 13.25 33.59
C ALA A 134 -4.01 12.23 34.54
N ALA A 135 -3.39 11.19 33.97
CA ALA A 135 -2.67 10.18 34.73
C ALA A 135 -1.50 10.78 35.52
N LEU A 136 -0.72 11.68 34.93
CA LEU A 136 0.36 12.39 35.62
C LEU A 136 -0.15 13.17 36.83
N SER A 137 -1.28 13.86 36.70
CA SER A 137 -1.89 14.61 37.81
C SER A 137 -2.28 13.69 38.98
N ASP A 138 -2.80 12.50 38.68
CA ASP A 138 -3.18 11.50 39.69
C ASP A 138 -1.95 10.88 40.37
N ILE A 139 -0.88 10.63 39.61
CA ILE A 139 0.42 10.13 40.12
C ILE A 139 1.03 11.15 41.08
N GLU A 140 1.04 12.43 40.72
CA GLU A 140 1.55 13.51 41.56
C GLU A 140 0.76 13.64 42.88
N ALA A 141 -0.56 13.45 42.83
CA ALA A 141 -1.42 13.50 44.02
C ALA A 141 -1.12 12.37 45.02
N GLN A 142 -0.60 11.22 44.56
CA GLN A 142 -0.34 10.05 45.39
C GLN A 142 0.97 10.14 46.20
N SER A 143 1.88 11.08 45.88
CA SER A 143 3.11 11.41 46.65
C SER A 143 4.04 10.22 46.98
N ASN A 144 3.95 9.11 46.24
CA ASN A 144 4.69 7.87 46.51
C ASN A 144 5.82 7.57 45.51
N HIS A 145 6.04 8.44 44.53
CA HIS A 145 7.04 8.26 43.48
C HIS A 145 8.30 9.09 43.75
N ASP A 146 9.43 8.61 43.22
CA ASP A 146 10.70 9.36 43.25
C ASP A 146 10.56 10.69 42.50
N GLU A 147 11.18 11.76 42.99
CA GLU A 147 11.12 13.07 42.36
C GLU A 147 11.78 13.05 40.98
N ASP A 148 12.81 12.22 40.78
CA ASP A 148 13.47 12.10 39.47
C ASP A 148 12.53 11.46 38.43
N VAL A 149 11.67 10.53 38.86
CA VAL A 149 10.63 9.91 38.02
C VAL A 149 9.53 10.93 37.69
N LEU A 150 9.07 11.69 38.69
CA LEU A 150 8.06 12.75 38.47
C LEU A 150 8.58 13.84 37.53
N GLU A 151 9.83 14.27 37.68
CA GLU A 151 10.43 15.26 36.79
C GLU A 151 10.60 14.71 35.37
N ALA A 152 10.93 13.43 35.20
CA ALA A 152 10.95 12.79 33.88
C ALA A 152 9.56 12.79 33.21
N LEU A 153 8.50 12.39 33.93
CA LEU A 153 7.13 12.42 33.41
C LEU A 153 6.67 13.84 33.05
N ARG A 154 6.97 14.84 33.89
CA ARG A 154 6.71 16.26 33.56
C ARG A 154 7.48 16.73 32.33
N ARG A 155 8.70 16.23 32.10
CA ARG A 155 9.47 16.55 30.88
C ARG A 155 8.81 15.95 29.64
N ILE A 156 8.30 14.73 29.72
CA ILE A 156 7.51 14.11 28.64
C ILE A 156 6.30 15.00 28.34
N GLU A 157 5.54 15.40 29.36
CA GLU A 157 4.35 16.26 29.18
C GLU A 157 4.70 17.57 28.47
N ARG A 158 5.73 18.27 28.95
CA ARG A 158 6.19 19.54 28.36
C ARG A 158 6.74 19.37 26.95
N LYS A 159 7.25 18.18 26.60
CA LYS A 159 7.84 17.85 25.30
C LYS A 159 7.00 16.83 24.53
N TRP A 160 5.70 16.74 24.79
CA TRP A 160 4.87 15.65 24.26
C TRP A 160 4.96 15.49 22.75
N LEU A 161 4.91 16.59 21.99
CA LEU A 161 5.01 16.55 20.53
C LEU A 161 6.35 16.02 20.02
N ILE A 162 7.44 16.28 20.75
CA ILE A 162 8.76 15.73 20.41
C ILE A 162 8.75 14.24 20.73
N PHE A 163 8.35 13.86 21.95
CA PHE A 163 8.26 12.46 22.36
C PHE A 163 7.43 11.63 21.37
N LYS A 164 6.21 12.09 21.05
CA LYS A 164 5.31 11.45 20.09
C LYS A 164 5.99 11.23 18.74
N ARG A 165 6.60 12.27 18.17
CA ARG A 165 7.27 12.19 16.87
C ARG A 165 8.45 11.20 16.89
N GLU A 166 9.26 11.23 17.94
CA GLU A 166 10.39 10.29 18.05
C GLU A 166 9.91 8.85 18.29
N TYR A 167 8.82 8.65 19.04
CA TYR A 167 8.17 7.34 19.20
C TYR A 167 7.66 6.80 17.87
N GLU A 168 6.86 7.59 17.14
CA GLU A 168 6.35 7.25 15.81
C GLU A 168 7.51 6.94 14.85
N SER A 169 8.52 7.82 14.78
CA SER A 169 9.70 7.61 13.92
C SER A 169 10.44 6.31 14.26
N ARG A 170 10.56 5.98 15.56
CA ARG A 170 11.26 4.77 15.98
C ARG A 170 10.45 3.52 15.67
N VAL A 171 9.13 3.57 15.82
CA VAL A 171 8.23 2.50 15.36
C VAL A 171 8.41 2.32 13.85
N ASP A 172 8.28 3.37 13.05
CA ASP A 172 8.42 3.32 11.59
C ASP A 172 9.78 2.75 11.13
N ASP A 173 10.88 3.11 11.81
CA ASP A 173 12.22 2.65 11.48
C ASP A 173 12.45 1.17 11.83
N CYS A 174 11.85 0.66 12.91
CA CYS A 174 12.05 -0.73 13.37
C CYS A 174 11.05 -1.70 12.77
N SER A 175 9.83 -1.22 12.48
CA SER A 175 8.70 -2.04 12.06
C SER A 175 8.99 -2.95 10.87
N PRO A 176 9.71 -2.52 9.81
CA PRO A 176 10.00 -3.41 8.69
C PRO A 176 10.76 -4.66 9.12
N ASP A 177 11.83 -4.51 9.89
CA ASP A 177 12.70 -5.63 10.28
C ASP A 177 11.94 -6.60 11.19
N VAL A 178 11.23 -6.06 12.19
CA VAL A 178 10.42 -6.85 13.14
C VAL A 178 9.28 -7.58 12.42
N PHE A 179 8.59 -6.88 11.51
CA PHE A 179 7.52 -7.48 10.71
C PHE A 179 8.02 -8.64 9.85
N TRP A 180 9.15 -8.46 9.16
CA TRP A 180 9.70 -9.50 8.29
C TRP A 180 10.29 -10.68 9.06
N ASP A 181 10.83 -10.45 10.25
CA ASP A 181 11.28 -11.50 11.15
C ASP A 181 10.10 -12.30 11.72
N ALA A 182 8.98 -11.63 12.04
CA ALA A 182 7.76 -12.28 12.55
C ALA A 182 7.03 -13.13 11.50
N VAL A 183 7.05 -12.71 10.23
CA VAL A 183 6.39 -13.42 9.13
C VAL A 183 7.30 -14.46 8.48
N GLU A 184 7.51 -15.60 9.16
CA GLU A 184 8.15 -16.77 8.54
C GLU A 184 7.38 -17.21 7.29
N SER A 185 8.02 -17.39 6.12
CA SER A 185 7.31 -18.05 5.02
C SER A 185 8.16 -18.84 4.03
N ASN A 186 7.69 -20.07 3.77
CA ASN A 186 7.89 -20.76 2.49
C ASN A 186 6.81 -20.26 1.52
N GLY A 187 7.01 -19.08 0.91
CA GLY A 187 6.04 -18.49 -0.02
C GLY A 187 5.94 -16.98 0.09
N THR A 188 4.77 -16.44 -0.24
CA THR A 188 4.44 -15.03 0.00
C THR A 188 3.79 -14.92 1.39
N PRO A 189 4.32 -14.08 2.30
CA PRO A 189 3.71 -13.80 3.61
C PRO A 189 2.25 -13.36 3.51
N ARG A 190 1.43 -13.68 4.52
CA ARG A 190 0.02 -13.31 4.57
C ARG A 190 -0.36 -12.77 5.95
N ILE A 191 -1.09 -11.66 5.96
CA ILE A 191 -1.64 -11.02 7.17
C ILE A 191 -3.17 -10.90 7.11
N ASP A 192 -3.80 -10.85 8.28
CA ASP A 192 -5.24 -10.63 8.45
C ASP A 192 -5.49 -9.14 8.73
N GLY A 193 -5.99 -8.39 7.75
CA GLY A 193 -6.15 -6.93 7.85
C GLY A 193 -4.85 -6.17 7.58
N ARG A 194 -4.95 -4.83 7.54
CA ARG A 194 -3.79 -3.93 7.33
C ARG A 194 -3.05 -3.60 8.61
N SER A 195 -3.72 -3.71 9.75
CA SER A 195 -3.15 -3.47 11.07
C SER A 195 -2.68 -4.77 11.68
N VAL A 196 -1.45 -4.80 12.17
CA VAL A 196 -0.83 -5.98 12.77
C VAL A 196 0.02 -5.60 13.97
N ASP A 197 0.11 -6.48 14.95
CA ASP A 197 1.09 -6.42 16.03
C ASP A 197 2.24 -7.39 15.69
N PRO A 198 3.39 -6.91 15.19
CA PRO A 198 4.50 -7.76 14.80
C PRO A 198 5.45 -8.09 15.97
N TRP A 199 5.23 -7.52 17.17
CA TRP A 199 6.20 -7.56 18.25
C TRP A 199 6.08 -8.86 19.06
N GLU A 200 7.14 -9.67 19.10
CA GLU A 200 7.17 -10.86 19.99
C GLU A 200 7.35 -10.47 21.47
N ASP A 201 8.13 -9.41 21.71
CA ASP A 201 8.42 -8.81 23.01
C ASP A 201 8.01 -7.32 23.01
N SER A 202 8.02 -6.65 24.16
CA SER A 202 7.70 -5.21 24.25
C SER A 202 8.63 -4.36 23.38
N PHE A 203 8.08 -3.37 22.69
CA PHE A 203 8.85 -2.31 22.05
C PHE A 203 9.74 -1.60 23.08
N ASP A 204 10.99 -1.32 22.73
CA ASP A 204 11.98 -0.77 23.66
C ASP A 204 11.82 0.74 23.88
N VAL A 205 10.75 1.11 24.58
CA VAL A 205 10.47 2.48 24.99
C VAL A 205 11.53 3.01 25.97
N ALA A 206 12.12 2.15 26.81
CA ALA A 206 13.07 2.59 27.82
C ALA A 206 14.29 3.26 27.17
N HIS A 207 14.82 2.67 26.10
CA HIS A 207 15.92 3.26 25.35
C HIS A 207 15.55 4.60 24.69
N LEU A 208 14.33 4.71 24.15
CA LEU A 208 13.81 5.96 23.60
C LEU A 208 13.73 7.07 24.68
N LEU A 209 13.27 6.72 25.89
CA LEU A 209 13.17 7.65 27.01
C LEU A 209 14.55 8.15 27.45
N GLU A 210 15.56 7.28 27.48
CA GLU A 210 16.95 7.66 27.78
C GLU A 210 17.48 8.69 26.78
N GLU A 211 17.28 8.45 25.48
CA GLU A 211 17.77 9.34 24.42
C GLU A 211 17.07 10.72 24.43
N ILE A 212 15.75 10.76 24.64
CA ILE A 212 14.96 12.00 24.58
C ILE A 212 15.12 12.85 25.84
N LEU A 213 15.19 12.19 27.01
CA LEU A 213 15.11 12.86 28.31
C LEU A 213 16.46 13.01 29.02
N ASP A 214 17.49 12.31 28.54
CA ASP A 214 18.83 12.26 29.16
C ASP A 214 18.73 11.84 30.63
N ILE A 215 18.11 10.69 30.86
CA ILE A 215 17.86 10.09 32.17
C ILE A 215 18.56 8.73 32.28
N ASP A 216 18.79 8.25 33.50
CA ASP A 216 19.40 6.94 33.72
C ASP A 216 18.41 5.77 33.52
N GLU A 217 18.97 4.58 33.33
CA GLU A 217 18.25 3.33 33.06
C GLU A 217 17.21 2.95 34.13
N ASN A 218 17.43 3.29 35.41
CA ASN A 218 16.45 2.97 36.45
C ASN A 218 15.24 3.90 36.38
N VAL A 219 15.48 5.19 36.14
CA VAL A 219 14.41 6.17 35.94
C VAL A 219 13.67 5.86 34.64
N SER A 220 14.36 5.58 33.53
CA SER A 220 13.74 5.24 32.24
C SER A 220 12.84 4.01 32.34
N ARG A 221 13.29 2.95 33.02
CA ARG A 221 12.50 1.74 33.26
C ARG A 221 11.27 2.00 34.12
N THR A 222 11.41 2.76 35.20
CA THR A 222 10.26 3.10 36.07
C THR A 222 9.26 3.99 35.35
N VAL A 223 9.73 4.94 34.54
CA VAL A 223 8.88 5.80 33.69
C VAL A 223 8.16 4.96 32.62
N LYS A 224 8.85 4.02 31.97
CA LYS A 224 8.24 3.05 31.05
C LYS A 224 7.11 2.31 31.74
N GLU A 225 7.38 1.63 32.86
CA GLU A 225 6.37 0.87 33.62
C GLU A 225 5.13 1.72 33.94
N ILE A 226 5.32 2.98 34.34
CA ILE A 226 4.21 3.93 34.58
C ILE A 226 3.43 4.25 33.30
N LEU A 227 4.13 4.54 32.19
CA LEU A 227 3.48 4.88 30.92
C LEU A 227 2.64 3.72 30.37
N GLU A 228 3.09 2.48 30.59
CA GLU A 228 2.36 1.26 30.27
C GLU A 228 1.15 1.06 31.18
N ASP A 229 1.31 1.25 32.50
CA ASP A 229 0.23 1.09 33.49
C ASP A 229 -0.94 2.06 33.26
N VAL A 230 -0.66 3.23 32.69
CA VAL A 230 -1.67 4.28 32.42
C VAL A 230 -2.11 4.31 30.96
N ASP A 231 -1.68 3.34 30.15
CA ASP A 231 -2.02 3.21 28.71
C ASP A 231 -1.71 4.48 27.89
N ALA A 232 -0.73 5.28 28.32
CA ALA A 232 -0.33 6.51 27.62
C ALA A 232 0.45 6.19 26.34
N ILE A 233 1.06 5.01 26.29
CA ILE A 233 1.76 4.48 25.13
C ILE A 233 1.48 2.97 25.01
N PRO A 234 1.40 2.45 23.78
CA PRO A 234 1.29 1.02 23.57
C PRO A 234 2.64 0.32 23.80
N VAL A 235 2.58 -0.84 24.46
CA VAL A 235 3.75 -1.69 24.75
C VAL A 235 4.16 -2.49 23.51
N THR A 236 3.17 -2.93 22.75
CA THR A 236 3.31 -3.64 21.48
C THR A 236 2.54 -2.84 20.43
N PRO A 237 3.13 -1.75 19.90
CA PRO A 237 2.43 -0.84 19.02
C PRO A 237 1.92 -1.55 17.78
N SER A 238 0.62 -1.46 17.52
CA SER A 238 0.05 -1.95 16.28
C SER A 238 0.57 -1.11 15.11
N ILE A 239 0.92 -1.74 13.99
CA ILE A 239 1.41 -1.08 12.79
C ILE A 239 0.45 -1.28 11.62
N GLU A 240 0.24 -0.23 10.84
CA GLU A 240 -0.48 -0.28 9.58
C GLU A 240 0.50 -0.54 8.45
N VAL A 241 0.15 -1.50 7.58
CA VAL A 241 0.89 -1.78 6.35
C VAL A 241 0.21 -1.10 5.16
N THR A 242 0.88 -0.12 4.57
CA THR A 242 0.38 0.68 3.45
C THR A 242 1.34 0.66 2.27
N VAL A 243 0.86 1.08 1.09
CA VAL A 243 1.73 1.39 -0.06
C VAL A 243 1.50 2.85 -0.39
N GLU A 244 2.52 3.67 -0.18
CA GLU A 244 2.45 5.13 -0.28
C GLU A 244 3.33 5.65 -1.41
N GLU A 245 2.86 6.72 -2.04
CA GLU A 245 3.65 7.44 -3.04
C GLU A 245 4.99 7.88 -2.44
N ASP A 246 6.05 7.75 -3.23
CA ASP A 246 7.42 8.06 -2.82
C ASP A 246 8.01 8.98 -3.88
N ASP A 247 8.38 10.19 -3.46
CA ASP A 247 9.00 11.21 -4.30
C ASP A 247 10.28 10.73 -5.01
N SER A 248 10.84 9.58 -4.62
CA SER A 248 11.99 8.95 -5.27
C SER A 248 11.65 8.18 -6.55
N PHE A 249 10.38 8.03 -6.92
CA PHE A 249 10.04 7.46 -8.23
C PHE A 249 10.53 8.37 -9.35
N ALA A 250 11.00 7.77 -10.44
CA ALA A 250 11.34 8.55 -11.61
C ALA A 250 10.06 9.23 -12.11
N ASP A 251 10.10 10.55 -12.37
CA ASP A 251 9.01 11.34 -12.98
C ASP A 251 8.38 10.68 -14.22
N TYR A 252 9.08 9.73 -14.84
CA TYR A 252 8.65 8.99 -16.01
C TYR A 252 7.79 7.75 -15.72
N PHE A 253 7.75 7.25 -14.48
CA PHE A 253 7.07 6.00 -14.14
C PHE A 253 5.57 6.06 -14.46
N ASP A 254 4.87 7.12 -14.02
CA ASP A 254 3.44 7.28 -14.29
C ASP A 254 3.13 7.43 -15.78
N PHE A 255 3.96 8.18 -16.50
CA PHE A 255 3.83 8.30 -17.94
C PHE A 255 4.01 6.95 -18.61
N GLN A 256 5.01 6.18 -18.21
CA GLN A 256 5.22 4.83 -18.72
C GLN A 256 4.01 3.94 -18.41
N GLY A 257 3.44 4.02 -17.20
CA GLY A 257 2.25 3.27 -16.81
C GLY A 257 1.04 3.60 -17.69
N LEU A 258 0.79 4.89 -17.95
CA LEU A 258 -0.28 5.36 -18.83
C LEU A 258 -0.07 4.90 -20.27
N ILE A 259 1.15 4.98 -20.80
CA ILE A 259 1.48 4.50 -22.15
C ILE A 259 1.34 2.98 -22.24
N GLU A 260 1.78 2.23 -21.23
CA GLU A 260 1.63 0.76 -21.16
C GLU A 260 0.14 0.35 -21.04
N ALA A 261 -0.71 1.19 -20.45
CA ALA A 261 -2.17 1.03 -20.46
C ALA A 261 -2.81 1.35 -21.83
N GLY A 262 -2.04 1.88 -22.79
CA GLY A 262 -2.49 2.20 -24.14
C GLY A 262 -2.97 3.64 -24.34
N CYS A 263 -2.71 4.54 -23.40
CA CYS A 263 -2.94 5.97 -23.60
C CYS A 263 -1.99 6.51 -24.68
N SER A 264 -2.48 7.45 -25.47
CA SER A 264 -1.61 8.27 -26.32
C SER A 264 -0.76 9.24 -25.46
N PRO A 265 0.36 9.78 -25.97
CA PRO A 265 1.17 10.74 -25.22
C PRO A 265 0.40 11.97 -24.71
N ALA A 266 -0.59 12.46 -25.48
CA ALA A 266 -1.40 13.59 -25.06
C ALA A 266 -2.35 13.23 -23.91
N GLU A 267 -2.98 12.05 -24.00
CA GLU A 267 -3.84 11.49 -22.95
C GLU A 267 -3.05 11.24 -21.66
N ALA A 268 -1.85 10.65 -21.77
CA ALA A 268 -0.97 10.40 -20.63
C ALA A 268 -0.56 11.70 -19.93
N VAL A 269 -0.15 12.72 -20.69
CA VAL A 269 0.25 14.02 -20.14
C VAL A 269 -0.91 14.72 -19.42
N ASP A 270 -2.08 14.80 -20.05
CA ASP A 270 -3.20 15.49 -19.43
C ASP A 270 -3.72 14.75 -18.20
N TYR A 271 -3.71 13.41 -18.24
CA TYR A 271 -4.09 12.60 -17.08
C TYR A 271 -3.10 12.75 -15.93
N ALA A 272 -1.79 12.61 -16.18
CA ALA A 272 -0.78 12.73 -15.13
C ALA A 272 -0.85 14.11 -14.44
N MET A 273 -0.93 15.19 -15.23
CA MET A 273 -0.90 16.53 -14.67
C MET A 273 -2.17 16.90 -13.90
N VAL A 274 -3.35 16.45 -14.35
CA VAL A 274 -4.62 16.83 -13.71
C VAL A 274 -5.02 15.85 -12.61
N VAL A 275 -4.86 14.55 -12.87
CA VAL A 275 -5.36 13.49 -11.97
C VAL A 275 -4.32 13.05 -10.96
N LEU A 276 -3.05 12.89 -11.37
CA LEU A 276 -2.00 12.42 -10.46
C LEU A 276 -1.37 13.58 -9.68
N THR A 277 -1.05 14.70 -10.34
CA THR A 277 -0.48 15.88 -9.65
C THR A 277 -1.52 16.87 -9.13
N GLU A 278 -2.80 16.48 -9.12
CA GLU A 278 -3.95 17.24 -8.58
C GLU A 278 -4.12 18.69 -9.09
N ARG A 279 -3.59 19.03 -10.28
CA ARG A 279 -3.83 20.36 -10.87
C ARG A 279 -5.26 20.47 -11.36
N THR A 280 -5.80 21.68 -11.34
CA THR A 280 -7.11 21.91 -11.96
C THR A 280 -7.01 21.78 -13.49
N PRO A 281 -8.03 21.21 -14.17
CA PRO A 281 -8.07 21.16 -15.63
C PRO A 281 -7.89 22.54 -16.29
N GLU A 282 -8.44 23.59 -15.68
CA GLU A 282 -8.38 24.97 -16.15
C GLU A 282 -6.96 25.53 -16.13
N GLU A 283 -6.25 25.37 -15.02
CA GLU A 283 -4.85 25.81 -14.89
C GLU A 283 -3.94 25.06 -15.86
N TRP A 284 -4.17 23.77 -16.03
CA TRP A 284 -3.38 22.95 -16.94
C TRP A 284 -3.64 23.30 -18.42
N ALA A 285 -4.90 23.49 -18.81
CA ALA A 285 -5.27 23.93 -20.15
C ALA A 285 -4.64 25.29 -20.48
N ALA A 286 -4.67 26.24 -19.54
CA ALA A 286 -4.01 27.53 -19.68
C ALA A 286 -2.49 27.41 -19.83
N THR A 287 -1.84 26.54 -19.03
CA THR A 287 -0.40 26.28 -19.09
C THR A 287 0.02 25.70 -20.46
N ARG A 288 -0.78 24.79 -21.01
CA ARG A 288 -0.54 24.18 -22.32
C ARG A 288 -0.97 25.06 -23.51
N ASN A 289 -1.70 26.14 -23.25
CA ASN A 289 -2.33 26.97 -24.28
C ASN A 289 -3.25 26.16 -25.22
N VAL A 290 -4.10 25.30 -24.63
CA VAL A 290 -5.15 24.54 -25.31
C VAL A 290 -6.50 24.83 -24.66
N ASP A 291 -7.60 24.49 -25.34
CA ASP A 291 -8.92 24.64 -24.75
C ASP A 291 -9.19 23.56 -23.69
N LEU A 292 -10.04 23.91 -22.72
CA LEU A 292 -10.42 23.04 -21.61
C LEU A 292 -11.07 21.72 -22.07
N ASN A 293 -11.82 21.75 -23.18
CA ASN A 293 -12.50 20.56 -23.68
C ASN A 293 -11.48 19.53 -24.19
N THR A 294 -10.42 19.97 -24.86
CA THR A 294 -9.32 19.09 -25.29
C THR A 294 -8.69 18.36 -24.11
N VAL A 295 -8.40 19.05 -22.99
CA VAL A 295 -7.87 18.42 -21.77
C VAL A 295 -8.87 17.42 -21.19
N GLY A 296 -10.15 17.81 -21.09
CA GLY A 296 -11.21 16.95 -20.59
C GLY A 296 -11.41 15.68 -21.41
N GLU A 297 -11.40 15.78 -22.74
CA GLU A 297 -11.49 14.63 -23.66
C GLU A 297 -10.31 13.68 -23.49
N ASN A 298 -9.09 14.22 -23.36
CA ASN A 298 -7.89 13.42 -23.17
C ASN A 298 -7.92 12.66 -21.83
N ILE A 299 -8.33 13.30 -20.74
CA ILE A 299 -8.51 12.65 -19.44
C ILE A 299 -9.58 11.56 -19.51
N GLN A 300 -10.71 11.82 -20.18
CA GLN A 300 -11.77 10.82 -20.32
C GLN A 300 -11.30 9.60 -21.11
N LYS A 301 -10.53 9.80 -22.20
CA LYS A 301 -9.96 8.70 -22.98
C LYS A 301 -8.93 7.93 -22.16
N ALA A 302 -8.06 8.59 -21.40
CA ALA A 302 -7.14 7.94 -20.48
C ALA A 302 -7.88 7.06 -19.45
N ARG A 303 -8.93 7.60 -18.80
CA ARG A 303 -9.79 6.83 -17.89
C ARG A 303 -10.41 5.62 -18.57
N GLN A 304 -10.81 5.73 -19.84
CA GLN A 304 -11.34 4.57 -20.56
C GLN A 304 -10.27 3.51 -20.80
N GLN A 305 -9.02 3.89 -21.09
CA GLN A 305 -7.93 2.91 -21.24
C GLN A 305 -7.63 2.19 -19.92
N LEU A 306 -7.56 2.93 -18.81
CA LEU A 306 -7.31 2.37 -17.48
C LEU A 306 -8.40 1.40 -17.00
N HIS A 307 -9.62 1.47 -17.55
CA HIS A 307 -10.73 0.60 -17.16
C HIS A 307 -11.10 -0.45 -18.23
N ARG A 308 -10.33 -0.56 -19.31
CA ARG A 308 -10.58 -1.52 -20.41
C ARG A 308 -9.96 -2.87 -20.13
#